data_AF-A0A2D6PUE5-F1
#
_entry.id   AF-A0A2D6PUE5-F1
#
_cell.length_a   1.000
_cell.length_b   1.000
_cell.length_c   1.000
_cell.angle_alpha   90.00
_cell.angle_beta   90.00
_cell.angle_gamma   90.00
#
_symmetry.space_group_name_H-M   'P 1'
#
loop_
_entity.id
_entity.type
_entity.pdbx_description
1 polymer ?
#
loop_
_entity_poly.entity_id
_entity_poly.type
_entity_poly.pdbx_seq_one_letter_code
_entity_poly.pdbx_strand_id
1 'polypeptide(L)'
;MTRPDHHPGFENEPFYLGEPWEDDASESRAARTNGPGQADDREARHSVHNEPAIFPGDEAAEIDRTWECPRCRHDLVGLVPGTPCPKCEFVSYERPPPIDEPSYATWLKRRVGESAPSTSMLIVIVAALTGGPWAVLGALLSTGGGILAAVVFAPILEEAMKIAVVVAVIEVRPYLLRSATHVFLAAVGAAVGFAVIENLLYLTIYIPDASDGLVWWRWSVCTTLHVTCTSVASVGLVRMWRAVFRQLRPPELSRALPFVGAAALLHALYNLTVTIFETTGTRF
;
A
#
# COMPACT_ATOMS: atom_id res chain seq x y z
N MET A 1 23.78 -27.28 -41.75
CA MET A 1 22.82 -26.87 -40.70
C MET A 1 23.39 -25.65 -40.02
N THR A 2 22.87 -24.48 -40.34
CA THR A 2 23.27 -23.19 -39.76
C THR A 2 22.58 -22.99 -38.41
N ARG A 3 23.31 -22.47 -37.41
CA ARG A 3 22.77 -22.15 -36.08
C ARG A 3 21.73 -21.03 -36.20
N PRO A 4 20.61 -21.09 -35.45
CA PRO A 4 19.67 -19.98 -35.37
C PRO A 4 20.31 -18.78 -34.66
N ASP A 5 20.10 -17.60 -35.22
CA ASP A 5 20.57 -16.33 -34.69
C ASP A 5 19.74 -15.97 -33.47
N HIS A 6 20.36 -15.93 -32.29
CA HIS A 6 19.72 -15.58 -31.02
C HIS A 6 20.01 -14.13 -30.66
N HIS A 7 19.62 -13.20 -31.54
CA HIS A 7 19.56 -11.78 -31.20
C HIS A 7 18.15 -11.46 -30.67
N PRO A 8 17.97 -11.30 -29.34
CA PRO A 8 16.71 -10.83 -28.76
C PRO A 8 16.58 -9.33 -29.01
N GLY A 9 16.36 -8.95 -30.27
CA GLY A 9 15.92 -7.61 -30.63
C GLY A 9 14.39 -7.56 -30.56
N PHE A 10 13.85 -6.45 -30.07
CA PHE A 10 12.40 -6.20 -30.02
C PHE A 10 11.72 -6.33 -31.39
N GLU A 11 12.50 -6.14 -32.47
CA GLU A 11 12.11 -6.27 -33.87
C GLU A 11 11.72 -7.70 -34.27
N ASN A 12 12.10 -8.70 -33.45
CA ASN A 12 11.78 -10.11 -33.64
C ASN A 12 10.62 -10.61 -32.76
N GLU A 13 9.93 -9.72 -32.04
CA GLU A 13 8.76 -10.13 -31.27
C GLU A 13 7.59 -10.48 -32.21
N PRO A 14 6.89 -11.61 -31.99
CA PRO A 14 5.86 -12.12 -32.91
C PRO A 14 4.63 -11.19 -33.07
N PHE A 15 4.53 -10.12 -32.29
CA PHE A 15 3.47 -9.12 -32.36
C PHE A 15 3.90 -7.83 -33.08
N TYR A 16 5.18 -7.68 -33.44
CA TYR A 16 5.67 -6.51 -34.13
C TYR A 16 5.45 -6.67 -35.64
N LEU A 17 4.34 -6.10 -36.14
CA LEU A 17 3.91 -6.27 -37.53
C LEU A 17 4.65 -5.38 -38.55
N GLY A 18 5.65 -4.59 -38.13
CA GLY A 18 6.45 -3.75 -39.03
C GLY A 18 5.68 -2.65 -39.76
N GLU A 19 4.38 -2.48 -39.47
CA GLU A 19 3.58 -1.39 -40.02
C GLU A 19 3.83 -0.10 -39.23
N PRO A 20 3.81 1.08 -39.88
CA PRO A 20 3.89 2.37 -39.20
C PRO A 20 2.85 2.41 -38.08
N TRP A 21 3.26 2.83 -36.89
CA TRP A 21 2.38 2.94 -35.74
C TRP A 21 1.24 3.91 -36.10
N GLU A 22 0.03 3.37 -36.28
CA GLU A 22 -1.16 4.17 -36.54
C GLU A 22 -1.70 4.60 -35.16
N ASP A 23 -1.72 5.90 -34.89
CA ASP A 23 -2.17 6.45 -33.62
C ASP A 23 -3.56 5.87 -33.27
N ASP A 24 -3.66 5.22 -32.11
CA ASP A 24 -4.94 4.72 -31.62
C ASP A 24 -5.93 5.90 -31.53
N ALA A 25 -7.16 5.66 -31.97
CA ALA A 25 -8.26 6.61 -31.84
C ALA A 25 -8.41 7.16 -30.40
N SER A 26 -7.96 6.42 -29.38
CA SER A 26 -7.89 6.89 -27.99
C SER A 26 -6.89 8.03 -27.77
N GLU A 27 -5.72 8.02 -28.42
CA GLU A 27 -4.72 9.10 -28.35
C GLU A 27 -5.20 10.35 -29.08
N SER A 28 -5.89 10.18 -30.21
CA SER A 28 -6.53 11.28 -30.93
C SER A 28 -7.67 11.96 -30.14
N ARG A 29 -8.25 11.27 -29.14
CA ARG A 29 -9.23 11.86 -28.20
C ARG A 29 -8.55 12.65 -27.09
N ALA A 30 -7.42 12.16 -26.58
CA ALA A 30 -6.62 12.89 -25.58
C ALA A 30 -6.07 14.21 -26.16
N ALA A 31 -5.59 14.19 -27.40
CA ALA A 31 -5.14 15.39 -28.11
C ALA A 31 -6.26 16.43 -28.30
N ARG A 32 -7.52 15.98 -28.45
CA ARG A 32 -8.70 16.87 -28.58
C ARG A 32 -9.16 17.48 -27.26
N THR A 33 -8.80 16.89 -26.13
CA THR A 33 -9.16 17.43 -24.80
C THR A 33 -8.20 18.52 -24.36
N ASN A 34 -6.96 18.49 -24.85
CA ASN A 34 -5.94 19.51 -24.63
C ASN A 34 -6.02 20.61 -25.71
N GLY A 35 -7.10 21.39 -25.71
CA GLY A 35 -7.23 22.53 -26.61
C GLY A 35 -6.13 23.59 -26.37
N PRO A 36 -5.65 24.30 -27.41
CA PRO A 36 -4.50 25.21 -27.33
C PRO A 36 -4.78 26.56 -26.61
N GLY A 37 -5.68 26.58 -25.62
CA GLY A 37 -6.20 27.83 -25.07
C GLY A 37 -6.84 27.78 -23.69
N GLN A 38 -6.50 26.83 -22.83
CA GLN A 38 -6.97 26.85 -21.44
C GLN A 38 -5.81 26.89 -20.44
N ALA A 39 -5.25 28.09 -20.33
CA ALA A 39 -4.58 28.56 -19.14
C ALA A 39 -5.61 28.69 -18.01
N ASP A 40 -5.88 27.59 -17.30
CA ASP A 40 -6.20 27.69 -15.87
C ASP A 40 -5.52 26.57 -15.07
N ASP A 41 -4.19 26.55 -15.15
CA ASP A 41 -3.29 25.75 -14.30
C ASP A 41 -3.49 26.01 -12.78
N ARG A 42 -4.39 26.92 -12.39
CA ARG A 42 -4.70 27.16 -10.97
C ARG A 42 -5.66 26.12 -10.38
N GLU A 43 -6.46 25.44 -11.18
CA GLU A 43 -7.39 24.43 -10.65
C GLU A 43 -6.74 23.04 -10.49
N ALA A 44 -5.63 22.77 -11.18
CA ALA A 44 -4.83 21.56 -11.02
C ALA A 44 -4.00 21.51 -9.73
N ARG A 45 -4.13 22.50 -8.81
CA ARG A 45 -3.36 22.59 -7.54
C ARG A 45 -3.61 21.45 -6.55
N HIS A 46 -4.62 20.62 -6.80
CA HIS A 46 -4.93 19.43 -6.00
C HIS A 46 -4.77 18.10 -6.76
N SER A 47 -4.18 18.13 -7.96
CA SER A 47 -3.87 16.92 -8.71
C SER A 47 -2.73 16.12 -8.06
N VAL A 48 -2.82 14.78 -8.15
CA VAL A 48 -1.76 13.83 -7.80
C VAL A 48 -0.45 14.15 -8.56
N HIS A 49 -0.53 14.87 -9.69
CA HIS A 49 0.62 15.34 -10.46
C HIS A 49 1.52 16.37 -9.72
N ASN A 50 1.07 16.97 -8.61
CA ASN A 50 1.92 17.84 -7.78
C ASN A 50 2.66 17.09 -6.65
N GLU A 51 2.54 15.76 -6.60
CA GLU A 51 3.40 14.92 -5.79
C GLU A 51 4.74 14.77 -6.54
N PRO A 52 5.90 14.86 -5.85
CA PRO A 52 7.19 14.65 -6.52
C PRO A 52 7.12 13.32 -7.26
N ALA A 53 7.36 13.35 -8.58
CA ALA A 53 7.17 12.19 -9.44
C ALA A 53 7.93 10.98 -8.89
N ILE A 54 7.21 9.89 -8.63
CA ILE A 54 7.83 8.62 -8.22
C ILE A 54 8.68 8.05 -9.39
N PHE A 55 8.29 8.37 -10.63
CA PHE A 55 8.99 7.98 -11.85
C PHE A 55 9.06 9.19 -12.81
N PRO A 56 10.24 9.82 -12.99
CA PRO A 56 10.38 10.95 -13.91
C PRO A 56 10.48 10.47 -15.37
N GLY A 57 9.98 11.31 -16.28
CA GLY A 57 9.79 10.99 -17.70
C GLY A 57 10.98 11.23 -18.63
N ASP A 58 12.18 11.54 -18.12
CA ASP A 58 13.38 11.69 -18.98
C ASP A 58 14.68 11.47 -18.19
N GLU A 59 15.28 10.27 -18.29
CA GLU A 59 16.47 9.89 -17.52
C GLU A 59 17.73 10.64 -17.93
N ALA A 60 17.82 11.09 -19.18
CA ALA A 60 19.03 11.72 -19.72
C ALA A 60 19.22 13.16 -19.21
N ALA A 61 18.14 13.92 -19.08
CA ALA A 61 18.16 15.28 -18.53
C ALA A 61 18.43 15.32 -17.01
N GLU A 62 18.42 14.16 -16.33
CA GLU A 62 18.57 14.05 -14.88
C GLU A 62 19.97 13.67 -14.41
N ILE A 63 20.79 13.05 -15.27
CA ILE A 63 22.18 12.66 -14.93
C ILE A 63 23.06 13.90 -14.68
N ASP A 64 22.83 15.00 -15.39
CA ASP A 64 23.65 16.21 -15.29
C ASP A 64 23.26 17.17 -14.14
N ARG A 65 22.36 16.75 -13.24
CA ARG A 65 21.88 17.60 -12.14
C ARG A 65 22.77 17.55 -10.91
N THR A 66 22.88 18.67 -10.22
CA THR A 66 23.62 18.79 -8.95
C THR A 66 22.91 18.05 -7.83
N TRP A 67 23.59 17.03 -7.28
CA TRP A 67 23.10 16.30 -6.14
C TRP A 67 24.21 15.80 -5.23
N GLU A 68 23.96 15.76 -3.93
CA GLU A 68 24.97 15.39 -2.96
C GLU A 68 24.67 14.03 -2.32
N CYS A 69 25.72 13.25 -2.09
CA CYS A 69 25.63 12.04 -1.28
C CYS A 69 25.08 12.39 0.12
N PRO A 70 23.98 11.75 0.57
CA PRO A 70 23.37 12.07 1.86
C PRO A 70 24.28 11.74 3.05
N ARG A 71 25.28 10.86 2.85
CA ARG A 71 26.22 10.45 3.90
C ARG A 71 27.42 11.37 4.04
N CYS A 72 28.02 11.80 2.92
CA CYS A 72 29.32 12.49 2.94
C CYS A 72 29.35 13.82 2.19
N ARG A 73 28.21 14.28 1.67
CA ARG A 73 28.04 15.54 0.93
C ARG A 73 28.90 15.66 -0.34
N HIS A 74 29.35 14.53 -0.88
CA HIS A 74 30.07 14.52 -2.16
C HIS A 74 29.11 14.78 -3.30
N ASP A 75 29.50 15.60 -4.27
CA ASP A 75 28.74 15.83 -5.49
C ASP A 75 28.63 14.53 -6.30
N LEU A 76 27.44 14.21 -6.76
CA LEU A 76 27.08 13.01 -7.51
C LEU A 76 26.60 13.36 -8.92
N VAL A 77 26.77 14.61 -9.40
CA VAL A 77 26.52 14.97 -10.81
C VAL A 77 27.17 13.94 -11.74
N GLY A 78 26.42 13.51 -12.74
CA GLY A 78 26.86 12.51 -13.71
C GLY A 78 26.66 11.07 -13.27
N LEU A 79 26.25 10.81 -12.02
CA LEU A 79 26.01 9.46 -11.52
C LEU A 79 24.53 9.08 -11.56
N VAL A 80 24.26 7.87 -12.04
CA VAL A 80 22.93 7.28 -12.03
C VAL A 80 22.58 6.85 -10.60
N PRO A 81 21.34 7.04 -10.12
CA PRO A 81 20.90 6.50 -8.83
C PRO A 81 21.17 5.01 -8.70
N GLY A 82 21.62 4.59 -7.52
CA GLY A 82 22.14 3.25 -7.30
C GLY A 82 23.65 3.11 -7.55
N THR A 83 24.31 4.10 -8.15
CA THR A 83 25.77 4.11 -8.22
C THR A 83 26.35 4.40 -6.82
N PRO A 84 27.30 3.59 -6.31
CA PRO A 84 27.93 3.86 -5.03
C PRO A 84 28.70 5.19 -5.08
N CYS A 85 28.50 6.02 -4.05
CA CYS A 85 29.20 7.28 -3.93
C CYS A 85 30.72 7.05 -3.96
N PRO A 86 31.48 7.69 -4.86
CA PRO A 86 32.91 7.42 -5.03
C PRO A 86 33.76 7.80 -3.80
N LYS A 87 33.21 8.63 -2.89
CA LYS A 87 33.89 9.05 -1.66
C LYS A 87 33.64 8.14 -0.46
N CYS A 88 32.48 7.51 -0.35
CA CYS A 88 32.09 6.77 0.86
C CYS A 88 31.35 5.46 0.61
N GLU A 89 31.26 5.04 -0.65
CA GLU A 89 30.62 3.82 -1.13
C GLU A 89 29.13 3.69 -0.78
N PHE A 90 28.52 4.76 -0.26
CA PHE A 90 27.10 4.78 0.04
C PHE A 90 26.28 4.76 -1.24
N VAL A 91 25.40 3.77 -1.37
CA VAL A 91 24.47 3.65 -2.49
C VAL A 91 23.17 4.37 -2.12
N SER A 92 22.82 5.41 -2.88
CA SER A 92 21.52 6.09 -2.78
C SER A 92 20.69 5.78 -4.01
N TYR A 93 19.49 5.26 -3.82
CA TYR A 93 18.49 5.12 -4.88
C TYR A 93 17.55 6.33 -4.94
N GLU A 94 17.59 7.21 -3.94
CA GLU A 94 16.78 8.44 -3.91
C GLU A 94 17.43 9.51 -4.81
N ARG A 95 16.71 9.92 -5.88
CA ARG A 95 17.00 11.14 -6.65
C ARG A 95 16.59 12.35 -5.80
N PRO A 96 17.40 13.42 -5.68
CA PRO A 96 16.86 14.67 -5.15
C PRO A 96 15.85 15.25 -6.14
N PRO A 97 14.94 16.12 -5.65
CA PRO A 97 14.07 16.86 -6.55
C PRO A 97 14.89 17.74 -7.52
N PRO A 98 14.31 18.11 -8.67
CA PRO A 98 14.79 19.25 -9.46
C PRO A 98 14.97 20.51 -8.59
N ILE A 99 15.90 21.40 -8.97
CA ILE A 99 16.20 22.64 -8.21
C ILE A 99 14.95 23.50 -7.97
N ASP A 100 14.06 23.52 -8.96
CA ASP A 100 12.82 24.31 -8.91
C ASP A 100 11.64 23.55 -8.28
N GLU A 101 11.83 22.27 -7.94
CA GLU A 101 10.80 21.45 -7.33
C GLU A 101 11.02 21.27 -5.82
N PRO A 102 9.96 21.34 -5.02
CA PRO A 102 10.08 21.12 -3.59
C PRO A 102 10.48 19.66 -3.31
N SER A 103 11.59 19.48 -2.57
CA SER A 103 11.96 18.16 -2.03
C SER A 103 10.81 17.51 -1.27
N TYR A 104 10.79 16.18 -1.20
CA TYR A 104 9.81 15.45 -0.38
C TYR A 104 9.75 16.01 1.05
N ALA A 105 10.89 16.34 1.64
CA ALA A 105 10.97 16.96 2.96
C ALA A 105 10.27 18.33 3.02
N THR A 106 10.51 19.20 2.03
CA THR A 106 9.87 20.52 1.92
C THR A 106 8.37 20.38 1.68
N TRP A 107 7.98 19.50 0.76
CA TRP A 107 6.60 19.16 0.46
C TRP A 107 5.87 18.66 1.71
N LEU A 108 6.44 17.70 2.43
CA LEU A 108 5.83 17.10 3.61
C LEU A 108 5.63 18.15 4.71
N LYS A 109 6.66 18.96 4.99
CA LYS A 109 6.57 20.05 5.97
C LYS A 109 5.47 21.04 5.62
N ARG A 110 5.38 21.44 4.34
CA ARG A 110 4.32 22.32 3.84
C ARG A 110 2.94 21.69 4.05
N ARG A 111 2.75 20.43 3.62
CA ARG A 111 1.47 19.71 3.75
C ARG A 111 1.05 19.50 5.20
N VAL A 112 1.99 19.25 6.11
CA VAL A 112 1.71 19.18 7.56
C VAL A 112 1.18 20.51 8.09
N GLY A 113 1.75 21.64 7.64
CA GLY A 113 1.29 22.98 8.02
C GLY A 113 -0.08 23.35 7.45
N GLU A 114 -0.39 22.86 6.25
CA GLU A 114 -1.68 23.10 5.56
C GLU A 114 -2.83 22.21 6.09
N SER A 115 -2.51 21.08 6.72
CA SER A 115 -3.53 20.07 7.07
C SER A 115 -4.28 20.41 8.37
N ALA A 116 -5.60 20.49 8.29
CA ALA A 116 -6.46 20.71 9.45
C ALA A 116 -6.58 19.44 10.32
N PRO A 117 -6.67 19.57 11.67
CA PRO A 117 -6.87 18.41 12.55
C PRO A 117 -8.18 17.64 12.29
N SER A 118 -9.25 18.35 11.90
CA SER A 118 -10.54 17.76 11.56
C SER A 118 -10.46 16.83 10.36
N THR A 119 -9.72 17.21 9.32
CA THR A 119 -9.45 16.36 8.16
C THR A 119 -8.77 15.07 8.58
N SER A 120 -7.80 15.13 9.49
CA SER A 120 -7.13 13.92 10.01
C SER A 120 -8.07 12.97 10.72
N MET A 121 -8.98 13.48 11.57
CA MET A 121 -9.96 12.63 12.25
C MET A 121 -10.98 12.04 11.27
N LEU A 122 -11.42 12.81 10.27
CA LEU A 122 -12.28 12.29 9.22
C LEU A 122 -11.61 11.13 8.47
N ILE A 123 -10.33 11.25 8.14
CA ILE A 123 -9.56 10.17 7.49
C ILE A 123 -9.45 8.93 8.38
N VAL A 124 -9.25 9.08 9.69
CA VAL A 124 -9.25 7.96 10.64
C VAL A 124 -10.61 7.23 10.62
N ILE A 125 -11.71 7.97 10.66
CA ILE A 125 -13.07 7.40 10.63
C ILE A 125 -13.33 6.70 9.30
N VAL A 126 -13.01 7.34 8.17
CA VAL A 126 -13.20 6.76 6.83
C VAL A 126 -12.38 5.48 6.68
N ALA A 127 -11.11 5.49 7.09
CA ALA A 127 -10.26 4.30 7.02
C ALA A 127 -10.80 3.16 7.90
N ALA A 128 -11.26 3.48 9.12
CA ALA A 128 -11.87 2.50 10.01
C ALA A 128 -13.16 1.88 9.44
N LEU A 129 -14.01 2.68 8.79
CA LEU A 129 -15.28 2.20 8.23
C LEU A 129 -15.12 1.42 6.93
N THR A 130 -14.11 1.75 6.12
CA THR A 130 -13.89 1.13 4.81
C THR A 130 -13.00 -0.10 4.84
N GLY A 131 -12.10 -0.22 5.82
CA GLY A 131 -11.21 -1.38 5.93
C GLY A 131 -11.95 -2.71 6.16
N GLY A 132 -13.07 -2.69 6.88
CA GLY A 132 -13.91 -3.86 7.09
C GLY A 132 -14.51 -4.44 5.80
N PRO A 133 -15.32 -3.66 5.05
CA PRO A 133 -15.85 -4.08 3.75
C PRO A 133 -14.77 -4.52 2.76
N TRP A 134 -13.61 -3.84 2.74
CA TRP A 134 -12.50 -4.18 1.86
C TRP A 134 -11.92 -5.57 2.20
N ALA A 135 -11.76 -5.88 3.47
CA ALA A 135 -11.28 -7.19 3.92
C ALA A 135 -12.27 -8.33 3.62
N VAL A 136 -13.59 -8.06 3.64
CA VAL A 136 -14.60 -9.04 3.21
C VAL A 136 -14.43 -9.39 1.73
N LEU A 137 -14.16 -8.42 0.86
CA LEU A 137 -13.84 -8.71 -0.55
C LEU A 137 -12.60 -9.60 -0.67
N GLY A 138 -11.57 -9.34 0.13
CA GLY A 138 -10.39 -10.20 0.22
C GLY A 138 -10.70 -11.64 0.64
N ALA A 139 -11.56 -11.80 1.66
CA ALA A 139 -12.00 -13.11 2.13
C ALA A 139 -12.79 -13.86 1.04
N LEU A 140 -13.69 -13.19 0.32
CA LEU A 140 -14.46 -13.79 -0.76
C LEU A 140 -13.58 -14.28 -1.92
N LEU A 141 -12.52 -13.54 -2.25
CA LEU A 141 -11.53 -13.95 -3.27
C LEU A 141 -10.73 -15.20 -2.86
N SER A 142 -10.67 -15.51 -1.57
CA SER A 142 -9.99 -16.71 -1.04
C SER A 142 -10.86 -17.97 -1.02
N THR A 143 -12.14 -17.86 -1.37
CA THR A 143 -13.08 -18.99 -1.36
C THR A 143 -12.75 -20.01 -2.47
N GLY A 144 -12.73 -21.31 -2.13
CA GLY A 144 -12.60 -22.41 -3.10
C GLY A 144 -11.39 -23.34 -2.97
N GLY A 145 -10.44 -23.08 -2.07
CA GLY A 145 -9.20 -23.87 -1.97
C GLY A 145 -9.08 -24.87 -0.81
N GLY A 146 -10.20 -25.26 -0.17
CA GLY A 146 -10.20 -26.22 0.94
C GLY A 146 -9.45 -25.75 2.20
N ILE A 147 -8.94 -26.69 3.01
CA ILE A 147 -8.28 -26.40 4.30
C ILE A 147 -7.07 -25.48 4.11
N LEU A 148 -6.28 -25.68 3.05
CA LEU A 148 -5.09 -24.84 2.79
C LEU A 148 -5.47 -23.38 2.55
N ALA A 149 -6.55 -23.12 1.80
CA ALA A 149 -7.06 -21.77 1.62
C ALA A 149 -7.54 -21.15 2.92
N ALA A 150 -8.34 -21.87 3.71
CA ALA A 150 -8.90 -21.37 4.96
C ALA A 150 -7.85 -21.09 6.05
N VAL A 151 -6.78 -21.89 6.10
CA VAL A 151 -5.75 -21.81 7.15
C VAL A 151 -4.60 -20.88 6.78
N VAL A 152 -4.22 -20.80 5.50
CA VAL A 152 -3.01 -20.05 5.09
C VAL A 152 -3.37 -18.80 4.29
N PHE A 153 -4.08 -18.97 3.17
CA PHE A 153 -4.29 -17.87 2.23
C PHE A 153 -5.30 -16.84 2.74
N ALA A 154 -6.41 -17.29 3.33
CA ALA A 154 -7.44 -16.40 3.87
C ALA A 154 -6.87 -15.46 4.96
N PRO A 155 -6.16 -15.94 6.00
CA PRO A 155 -5.54 -15.06 6.99
C PRO A 155 -4.59 -14.01 6.40
N ILE A 156 -3.75 -14.38 5.42
CA ILE A 156 -2.83 -13.44 4.77
C ILE A 156 -3.61 -12.32 4.06
N LEU A 157 -4.59 -12.68 3.24
CA LEU A 157 -5.38 -11.72 2.50
C LEU A 157 -6.21 -10.84 3.44
N GLU A 158 -6.85 -11.42 4.44
CA GLU A 158 -7.65 -10.67 5.39
C GLU A 158 -6.82 -9.67 6.19
N GLU A 159 -5.68 -10.08 6.75
CA GLU A 159 -4.83 -9.16 7.52
C GLU A 159 -4.25 -8.04 6.64
N ALA A 160 -3.87 -8.34 5.39
CA ALA A 160 -3.41 -7.32 4.44
C ALA A 160 -4.53 -6.33 4.08
N MET A 161 -5.73 -6.83 3.81
CA MET A 161 -6.85 -6.03 3.34
C MET A 161 -7.47 -5.16 4.45
N LYS A 162 -7.47 -5.62 5.72
CA LYS A 162 -7.92 -4.81 6.87
C LYS A 162 -7.16 -3.48 6.98
N ILE A 163 -5.86 -3.50 6.67
CA ILE A 163 -4.99 -2.33 6.80
C ILE A 163 -4.71 -1.61 5.48
N ALA A 164 -5.17 -2.14 4.34
CA ALA A 164 -4.82 -1.62 3.01
C ALA A 164 -5.12 -0.12 2.86
N VAL A 165 -6.27 0.33 3.36
CA VAL A 165 -6.64 1.76 3.32
C VAL A 165 -5.69 2.61 4.16
N VAL A 166 -5.28 2.12 5.34
CA VAL A 166 -4.32 2.84 6.20
C VAL A 166 -2.94 2.88 5.56
N VAL A 167 -2.50 1.78 4.92
CA VAL A 167 -1.26 1.73 4.14
C VAL A 167 -1.30 2.76 3.01
N ALA A 168 -2.37 2.77 2.20
CA ALA A 168 -2.53 3.72 1.09
C ALA A 168 -2.49 5.17 1.58
N VAL A 169 -3.12 5.48 2.72
CA VAL A 169 -3.03 6.82 3.32
C VAL A 169 -1.60 7.14 3.74
N ILE A 170 -0.86 6.21 4.36
CA ILE A 170 0.54 6.46 4.73
C ILE A 170 1.42 6.64 3.48
N GLU A 171 1.21 5.83 2.44
CA GLU A 171 1.98 5.88 1.20
C GLU A 171 1.79 7.17 0.42
N VAL A 172 0.54 7.58 0.22
CA VAL A 172 0.23 8.74 -0.62
C VAL A 172 0.19 10.04 0.20
N ARG A 173 -0.41 10.03 1.40
CA ARG A 173 -0.69 11.24 2.18
C ARG A 173 -0.41 11.07 3.68
N PRO A 174 0.83 10.76 4.08
CA PRO A 174 1.17 10.44 5.47
C PRO A 174 0.86 11.58 6.45
N TYR A 175 0.85 12.82 5.98
CA TYR A 175 0.50 14.02 6.75
C TYR A 175 -0.96 14.08 7.21
N LEU A 176 -1.86 13.30 6.61
CA LEU A 176 -3.25 13.21 7.05
C LEU A 176 -3.40 12.43 8.36
N LEU A 177 -2.44 11.55 8.69
CA LEU A 177 -2.38 10.89 9.99
C LEU A 177 -1.37 11.65 10.85
N ARG A 178 -1.85 12.46 11.80
CA ARG A 178 -1.00 13.40 12.57
C ARG A 178 -0.28 12.79 13.75
N SER A 179 -0.68 11.59 14.17
CA SER A 179 -0.11 10.93 15.34
C SER A 179 -0.11 9.41 15.15
N ALA A 180 0.76 8.74 15.89
CA ALA A 180 0.76 7.27 15.97
C ALA A 180 -0.60 6.72 16.44
N THR A 181 -1.30 7.46 17.31
CA THR A 181 -2.64 7.10 17.77
C THR A 181 -3.65 7.13 16.62
N HIS A 182 -3.57 8.07 15.67
CA HIS A 182 -4.45 8.07 14.50
C HIS A 182 -4.24 6.83 13.63
N VAL A 183 -2.98 6.46 13.38
CA VAL A 183 -2.64 5.25 12.62
C VAL A 183 -3.20 4.00 13.32
N PHE A 184 -2.98 3.90 14.63
CA PHE A 184 -3.46 2.79 15.45
C PHE A 184 -4.99 2.69 15.46
N LEU A 185 -5.69 3.79 15.74
CA LEU A 185 -7.15 3.83 15.80
C LEU A 185 -7.78 3.54 14.44
N ALA A 186 -7.20 4.02 13.33
CA ALA A 186 -7.68 3.72 12.00
C ALA A 186 -7.58 2.22 11.70
N ALA A 187 -6.43 1.60 11.99
CA ALA A 187 -6.22 0.17 11.75
C ALA A 187 -7.10 -0.70 12.65
N VAL A 188 -7.13 -0.45 13.97
CA VAL A 188 -7.96 -1.23 14.90
C VAL A 188 -9.45 -1.01 14.63
N GLY A 189 -9.86 0.21 14.28
CA GLY A 189 -11.22 0.50 13.86
C GLY A 189 -11.64 -0.33 12.63
N ALA A 190 -10.76 -0.47 11.64
CA ALA A 190 -10.98 -1.35 10.49
C ALA A 190 -11.12 -2.82 10.89
N ALA A 191 -10.33 -3.30 11.86
CA ALA A 191 -10.45 -4.66 12.38
C ALA A 191 -11.78 -4.92 13.08
N VAL A 192 -12.26 -3.96 13.88
CA VAL A 192 -13.58 -4.04 14.53
C VAL A 192 -14.68 -4.05 13.47
N GLY A 193 -14.60 -3.16 12.48
CA GLY A 193 -15.54 -3.13 11.36
C GLY A 193 -15.57 -4.45 10.59
N PHE A 194 -14.41 -5.03 10.31
CA PHE A 194 -14.31 -6.36 9.70
C PHE A 194 -14.98 -7.43 10.55
N ALA A 195 -14.62 -7.52 11.84
CA ALA A 195 -15.16 -8.53 12.75
C ALA A 195 -16.68 -8.46 12.87
N VAL A 196 -17.24 -7.24 12.91
CA VAL A 196 -18.70 -7.02 12.90
C VAL A 196 -19.32 -7.61 11.63
N ILE A 197 -18.80 -7.26 10.46
CA ILE A 197 -19.37 -7.72 9.19
C ILE A 197 -19.23 -9.24 9.07
N GLU A 198 -18.05 -9.77 9.35
CA GLU A 198 -17.78 -11.21 9.26
C GLU A 198 -18.68 -12.00 10.21
N ASN A 199 -18.84 -11.56 11.46
CA ASN A 199 -19.74 -12.21 12.40
C ASN A 199 -21.20 -12.18 11.93
N LEU A 200 -21.66 -11.06 11.35
CA LEU A 200 -23.00 -11.00 10.76
C LEU A 200 -23.13 -11.97 9.59
N LEU A 201 -22.17 -12.06 8.68
CA LEU A 201 -22.18 -13.01 7.56
C LEU A 201 -22.29 -14.45 8.06
N TYR A 202 -21.50 -14.82 9.07
CA TYR A 202 -21.54 -16.17 9.61
C TYR A 202 -22.86 -16.49 10.32
N LEU A 203 -23.37 -15.59 11.14
CA LEU A 203 -24.55 -15.85 11.96
C LEU A 203 -25.88 -15.70 11.20
N THR A 204 -25.87 -15.05 10.03
CA THR A 204 -27.10 -14.82 9.25
C THR A 204 -27.13 -15.54 7.92
N ILE A 205 -25.97 -15.77 7.28
CA ILE A 205 -25.90 -16.36 5.94
C ILE A 205 -25.31 -17.76 6.00
N TYR A 206 -24.15 -17.95 6.65
CA TYR A 206 -23.48 -19.25 6.64
C TYR A 206 -24.07 -20.25 7.64
N ILE A 207 -24.58 -19.78 8.77
CA ILE A 207 -25.11 -20.61 9.87
C ILE A 207 -26.40 -19.98 10.40
N PRO A 208 -27.52 -20.06 9.66
CA PRO A 208 -28.77 -19.36 9.99
C PRO A 208 -29.43 -19.80 11.31
N ASP A 209 -29.02 -20.93 11.90
CA ASP A 209 -29.49 -21.44 13.20
C ASP A 209 -28.32 -21.67 14.17
N ALA A 210 -27.44 -20.67 14.31
CA ALA A 210 -26.29 -20.74 15.21
C ALA A 210 -26.73 -20.91 16.68
N SER A 211 -26.02 -21.77 17.44
CA SER A 211 -26.23 -21.90 18.87
C SER A 211 -25.82 -20.63 19.63
N ASP A 212 -26.43 -20.38 20.80
CA ASP A 212 -26.05 -19.26 21.67
C ASP A 212 -24.55 -19.27 22.01
N GLY A 213 -23.97 -20.46 22.21
CA GLY A 213 -22.54 -20.62 22.46
C GLY A 213 -21.67 -20.13 21.28
N LEU A 214 -22.06 -20.47 20.05
CA LEU A 214 -21.36 -20.02 18.85
C LEU A 214 -21.49 -18.50 18.65
N VAL A 215 -22.68 -17.94 18.90
CA VAL A 215 -22.90 -16.48 18.85
C VAL A 215 -21.94 -15.77 19.82
N TRP A 216 -21.88 -16.24 21.07
CA TRP A 216 -20.96 -15.69 22.08
C TRP A 216 -19.50 -15.84 21.68
N TRP A 217 -19.10 -17.01 21.20
CA TRP A 217 -17.74 -17.28 20.75
C TRP A 217 -17.31 -16.32 19.65
N ARG A 218 -18.14 -16.14 18.62
CA ARG A 218 -17.85 -15.24 17.49
C ARG A 218 -17.69 -13.79 17.93
N TRP A 219 -18.64 -13.29 18.73
CA TRP A 219 -18.59 -11.89 19.16
C TRP A 219 -17.50 -11.58 20.17
N SER A 220 -17.01 -12.58 20.91
CA SER A 220 -15.92 -12.42 21.88
C SER A 220 -14.56 -12.83 21.33
N VAL A 221 -14.37 -14.13 21.08
CA VAL A 221 -13.07 -14.72 20.70
C VAL A 221 -12.65 -14.29 19.31
N CYS A 222 -13.51 -14.42 18.29
CA CYS A 222 -13.14 -14.01 16.92
C CYS A 222 -12.90 -12.50 16.84
N THR A 223 -13.76 -11.67 17.44
CA THR A 223 -13.53 -10.22 17.51
C THR A 223 -12.19 -9.89 18.18
N THR A 224 -11.89 -10.52 19.32
CA THR A 224 -10.63 -10.32 20.05
C THR A 224 -9.42 -10.74 19.22
N LEU A 225 -9.52 -11.86 18.49
CA LEU A 225 -8.49 -12.31 17.56
C LEU A 225 -8.20 -11.24 16.50
N HIS A 226 -9.21 -10.75 15.77
CA HIS A 226 -9.00 -9.75 14.71
C HIS A 226 -8.42 -8.44 15.23
N VAL A 227 -8.90 -7.97 16.38
CA VAL A 227 -8.35 -6.77 17.03
C VAL A 227 -6.89 -6.99 17.45
N THR A 228 -6.56 -8.17 17.98
CA THR A 228 -5.20 -8.51 18.40
C THR A 228 -4.24 -8.61 17.21
N CYS A 229 -4.61 -9.36 16.17
CA CYS A 229 -3.81 -9.48 14.94
C CYS A 229 -3.57 -8.11 14.31
N THR A 230 -4.63 -7.30 14.12
CA THR A 230 -4.48 -5.96 13.57
C THR A 230 -3.69 -5.03 14.48
N SER A 231 -3.78 -5.18 15.80
CA SER A 231 -2.94 -4.43 16.73
C SER A 231 -1.45 -4.74 16.51
N VAL A 232 -1.07 -6.00 16.30
CA VAL A 232 0.31 -6.38 15.92
C VAL A 232 0.71 -5.72 14.61
N ALA A 233 -0.11 -5.81 13.56
CA ALA A 233 0.17 -5.18 12.26
C ALA A 233 0.32 -3.66 12.38
N SER A 234 -0.51 -3.00 13.20
CA SER A 234 -0.50 -1.56 13.40
C SER A 234 0.81 -1.05 14.02
N VAL A 235 1.54 -1.87 14.80
CA VAL A 235 2.88 -1.53 15.28
C VAL A 235 3.83 -1.29 14.11
N GLY A 236 3.76 -2.13 13.08
CA GLY A 236 4.52 -1.97 11.84
C GLY A 236 4.16 -0.68 11.10
N LEU A 237 2.87 -0.40 10.96
CA LEU A 237 2.38 0.83 10.32
C LEU A 237 2.82 2.09 11.07
N VAL A 238 2.74 2.09 12.40
CA VAL A 238 3.22 3.20 13.24
C VAL A 238 4.72 3.39 13.08
N ARG A 239 5.50 2.31 12.96
CA ARG A 239 6.96 2.38 12.72
C ARG A 239 7.28 2.97 11.35
N MET A 240 6.58 2.52 10.31
CA MET A 240 6.67 3.04 8.95
C MET A 240 6.32 4.54 8.93
N TRP A 241 5.17 4.91 9.47
CA TRP A 241 4.72 6.30 9.58
C TRP A 241 5.72 7.17 10.35
N ARG A 242 6.20 6.73 11.53
CA ARG A 242 7.22 7.46 12.30
C ARG A 242 8.55 7.60 11.54
N ALA A 243 8.89 6.67 10.66
CA ALA A 243 10.11 6.78 9.84
C ALA A 243 9.98 7.94 8.85
N VAL A 244 8.82 8.08 8.19
CA VAL A 244 8.53 9.20 7.27
C VAL A 244 8.80 10.56 7.93
N PHE A 245 8.26 10.80 9.12
CA PHE A 245 8.41 12.11 9.79
C PHE A 245 9.80 12.33 10.41
N ARG A 246 10.50 11.27 10.81
CA ARG A 246 11.87 11.39 11.35
C ARG A 246 12.91 11.57 10.26
N GLN A 247 12.73 10.88 9.14
CA GLN A 247 13.71 10.82 8.05
C GLN A 247 13.38 11.81 6.93
N LEU A 248 12.14 12.34 6.92
CA LEU A 248 11.61 13.21 5.88
C LEU A 248 11.77 12.59 4.48
N ARG A 249 11.41 11.31 4.40
CA ARG A 249 11.50 10.46 3.21
C ARG A 249 10.20 9.70 2.98
N PRO A 250 9.92 9.25 1.75
CA PRO A 250 8.78 8.40 1.46
C PRO A 250 8.72 7.16 2.37
N PRO A 251 7.53 6.61 2.64
CA PRO A 251 7.37 5.42 3.47
C PRO A 251 7.98 4.19 2.80
N GLU A 252 8.51 3.31 3.64
CA GLU A 252 9.09 2.03 3.22
C GLU A 252 8.21 0.89 3.75
N LEU A 253 7.44 0.25 2.87
CA LEU A 253 6.52 -0.83 3.24
C LEU A 253 7.21 -2.01 3.93
N SER A 254 8.49 -2.26 3.59
CA SER A 254 9.34 -3.27 4.23
C SER A 254 9.42 -3.15 5.75
N ARG A 255 9.18 -1.96 6.31
CA ARG A 255 9.14 -1.74 7.78
C ARG A 255 7.87 -2.29 8.43
N ALA A 256 6.77 -2.36 7.69
CA ALA A 256 5.50 -2.87 8.18
C ALA A 256 5.34 -4.37 7.92
N LEU A 257 5.88 -4.89 6.81
CA LEU A 257 5.67 -6.28 6.37
C LEU A 257 5.93 -7.36 7.45
N PRO A 258 7.00 -7.31 8.27
CA PRO A 258 7.21 -8.31 9.32
C PRO A 258 6.07 -8.38 10.34
N PHE A 259 5.42 -7.25 10.63
CA PHE A 259 4.31 -7.17 11.57
C PHE A 259 3.00 -7.67 10.95
N VAL A 260 2.79 -7.40 9.65
CA VAL A 260 1.67 -7.95 8.88
C VAL A 260 1.80 -9.47 8.78
N GLY A 261 3.00 -9.97 8.47
CA GLY A 261 3.29 -11.40 8.46
C GLY A 261 3.07 -12.07 9.82
N ALA A 262 3.49 -11.43 10.92
CA ALA A 262 3.24 -11.92 12.26
C ALA A 262 1.73 -11.98 12.62
N ALA A 263 0.96 -10.97 12.22
CA ALA A 263 -0.49 -10.95 12.38
C ALA A 263 -1.17 -12.08 11.59
N ALA A 264 -0.80 -12.25 10.31
CA ALA A 264 -1.32 -13.31 9.46
C ALA A 264 -0.98 -14.71 10.01
N LEU A 265 0.23 -14.90 10.54
CA LEU A 265 0.63 -16.15 11.18
C LEU A 265 -0.19 -16.44 12.45
N LEU A 266 -0.39 -15.44 13.31
CA LEU A 266 -1.21 -15.59 14.52
C LEU A 266 -2.64 -16.00 14.17
N HIS A 267 -3.22 -15.37 13.16
CA HIS A 267 -4.54 -15.69 12.66
C HIS A 267 -4.58 -17.11 12.04
N ALA A 268 -3.62 -17.47 11.20
CA ALA A 268 -3.50 -18.80 10.62
C ALA A 268 -3.42 -19.91 11.69
N LEU A 269 -2.67 -19.68 12.77
CA LEU A 269 -2.58 -20.61 13.90
C LEU A 269 -3.92 -20.80 14.60
N TYR A 270 -4.70 -19.73 14.77
CA TYR A 270 -6.06 -19.83 15.30
C TYR A 270 -6.95 -20.65 14.37
N ASN A 271 -6.97 -20.35 13.06
CA ASN A 271 -7.78 -21.08 12.09
C ASN A 271 -7.41 -22.56 12.06
N LEU A 272 -6.12 -22.90 12.05
CA LEU A 272 -5.65 -24.28 12.13
C LEU A 272 -6.17 -24.99 13.39
N THR A 273 -6.12 -24.31 14.53
CA THR A 273 -6.57 -24.87 15.82
C THR A 273 -8.06 -25.18 15.79
N VAL A 274 -8.88 -24.25 15.29
CA VAL A 274 -10.33 -24.44 15.14
C VAL A 274 -10.63 -25.58 14.16
N THR A 275 -9.93 -25.65 13.02
CA THR A 275 -10.09 -26.75 12.04
C THR A 275 -9.72 -28.11 12.63
N ILE A 276 -8.66 -28.20 13.44
CA ILE A 276 -8.29 -29.46 14.12
C ILE A 276 -9.38 -29.88 15.11
N PHE A 277 -9.92 -28.95 15.90
CA PHE A 277 -10.99 -29.28 16.85
C PHE A 277 -12.28 -29.73 16.14
N GLU A 278 -12.65 -29.05 15.05
CA GLU A 278 -13.79 -29.44 14.22
C GLU A 278 -13.61 -30.84 13.63
N THR A 279 -12.45 -31.12 13.03
CA THR A 279 -12.16 -32.42 12.38
C THR A 279 -12.03 -33.59 13.37
N THR A 280 -11.64 -33.32 14.61
CA THR A 280 -11.56 -34.34 15.69
C THR A 280 -12.88 -34.54 16.43
N GLY A 281 -13.93 -33.81 16.08
CA GLY A 281 -15.27 -33.95 16.66
C GLY A 281 -15.44 -33.28 18.04
N THR A 282 -14.51 -32.41 18.43
CA THR A 282 -14.64 -31.62 19.65
C THR A 282 -15.63 -30.49 19.38
N ARG A 283 -16.85 -30.58 19.92
CA ARG A 283 -17.89 -29.55 19.77
C ARG A 283 -17.75 -28.50 20.88
N PHE A 284 -17.90 -27.22 20.51
CA PHE A 284 -17.98 -26.07 21.41
C PHE A 284 -19.44 -25.65 21.63
#